data_AF-A0A9E6V4A1-F1
#
_entry.id   AF-A0A9E6V4A1-F1
#
_cell.length_a   1.000
_cell.length_b   1.000
_cell.length_c   1.000
_cell.angle_alpha   90.00
_cell.angle_beta   90.00
_cell.angle_gamma   90.00
#
_symmetry.space_group_name_H-M   'P 1'
#
loop_
_entity.id
_entity.type
_entity.pdbx_description
1 polymer ?
#
loop_
_entity_poly.entity_id
_entity_poly.type
_entity_poly.pdbx_seq_one_letter_code
_entity_poly.pdbx_strand_id
1 'polypeptide(L)'
;VTEGFTSIEEVAYVPLEDLATIEGFDEDVANELRNRARDWLETQEKHFHDKITALGISEDLLKMEGLEGKRDLIIALAEGGIKTREDLADLATDEFIELAPKRLSGMSFHEVESMIMKARELEHWFDGETSEAPQA
;
A
#
# COMPACT_ATOMS: atom_id res chain seq x y z
N VAL A 1 17.70 -13.00 -1.69
CA VAL A 1 16.88 -13.08 -2.91
C VAL A 1 17.79 -13.62 -3.99
N THR A 2 17.33 -14.57 -4.79
CA THR A 2 18.12 -15.36 -5.77
C THR A 2 18.93 -14.45 -6.69
N GLU A 3 20.05 -14.91 -7.25
CA GLU A 3 20.81 -14.11 -8.23
C GLU A 3 19.87 -13.52 -9.29
N GLY A 4 19.96 -12.20 -9.50
CA GLY A 4 19.16 -11.48 -10.49
C GLY A 4 17.76 -11.04 -10.04
N PHE A 5 17.22 -11.56 -8.94
CA PHE A 5 15.90 -11.19 -8.42
C PHE A 5 16.00 -10.43 -7.11
N THR A 6 15.19 -9.40 -6.95
CA THR A 6 15.18 -8.52 -5.78
C THR A 6 13.88 -8.58 -4.97
N SER A 7 12.81 -9.13 -5.54
CA SER A 7 11.51 -9.28 -4.87
C SER A 7 10.81 -10.61 -5.20
N ILE A 8 9.79 -10.97 -4.40
CA ILE A 8 8.97 -12.18 -4.65
C ILE A 8 8.03 -11.93 -5.83
N GLU A 9 7.61 -10.69 -6.03
CA GLU A 9 6.81 -10.24 -7.16
C GLU A 9 7.53 -10.49 -8.48
N GLU A 10 8.82 -10.19 -8.57
CA GLU A 10 9.58 -10.51 -9.78
C GLU A 10 9.56 -12.02 -10.03
N VAL A 11 9.85 -12.85 -9.03
CA VAL A 11 9.82 -14.31 -9.15
C VAL A 11 8.43 -14.83 -9.58
N ALA A 12 7.34 -14.20 -9.14
CA ALA A 12 5.99 -14.59 -9.49
C ALA A 12 5.58 -14.24 -10.93
N TYR A 13 6.14 -13.16 -11.50
CA TYR A 13 5.64 -12.56 -12.74
C TYR A 13 6.62 -12.52 -13.91
N VAL A 14 7.91 -12.83 -13.73
CA VAL A 14 8.83 -12.96 -14.87
C VAL A 14 8.50 -14.19 -15.73
N PRO A 15 8.92 -14.18 -17.02
CA PRO A 15 8.92 -15.37 -17.86
C PRO A 15 9.60 -16.56 -17.18
N LEU A 16 9.04 -17.75 -17.39
CA LEU A 16 9.59 -18.98 -16.81
C LEU A 16 11.01 -19.26 -17.32
N GLU A 17 11.27 -18.91 -18.58
CA GLU A 17 12.59 -19.01 -19.21
C GLU A 17 13.66 -18.23 -18.46
N ASP A 18 13.34 -17.04 -17.94
CA ASP A 18 14.28 -16.22 -17.17
C ASP A 18 14.62 -16.89 -15.83
N LEU A 19 13.65 -17.52 -15.17
CA LEU A 19 13.90 -18.30 -13.95
C LEU A 19 14.72 -19.57 -14.24
N ALA A 20 14.53 -20.18 -15.40
CA ALA A 20 15.27 -21.37 -15.83
C ALA A 20 16.72 -21.07 -16.25
N THR A 21 17.11 -19.79 -16.40
CA THR A 21 18.52 -19.41 -16.63
C THR A 21 19.37 -19.46 -15.35
N ILE A 22 18.74 -19.54 -14.18
CA ILE A 22 19.44 -19.64 -12.89
C ILE A 22 20.16 -20.97 -12.81
N GLU A 23 21.46 -20.93 -12.46
CA GLU A 23 22.27 -22.15 -12.35
C GLU A 23 21.64 -23.15 -11.38
N GLY A 24 21.36 -24.35 -11.89
CA GLY A 24 20.78 -25.45 -11.11
C GLY A 24 19.25 -25.50 -11.09
N PHE A 25 18.55 -24.63 -11.82
CA PHE A 25 17.09 -24.71 -11.99
C PHE A 25 16.75 -25.34 -13.34
N ASP A 26 15.86 -26.34 -13.33
CA ASP A 26 15.17 -26.81 -14.53
C ASP A 26 13.77 -26.16 -14.64
N GLU A 27 13.08 -26.41 -15.74
CA GLU A 27 11.75 -25.83 -15.99
C GLU A 27 10.72 -26.20 -14.91
N ASP A 28 10.80 -27.43 -14.37
CA ASP A 28 9.89 -27.92 -13.34
C ASP A 28 10.12 -27.19 -12.01
N VAL A 29 11.38 -27.05 -11.60
CA VAL A 29 11.79 -26.30 -10.39
C VAL A 29 11.45 -24.81 -10.53
N ALA A 30 11.74 -24.21 -11.69
CA ALA A 30 11.41 -22.82 -11.96
C ALA A 30 9.88 -22.60 -11.88
N ASN A 31 9.10 -23.54 -12.39
CA ASN A 31 7.64 -23.43 -12.39
C ASN A 31 7.07 -23.62 -10.98
N GLU A 32 7.61 -24.57 -10.20
CA GLU A 32 7.25 -24.74 -8.80
C GLU A 32 7.58 -23.48 -7.98
N LEU A 33 8.77 -22.90 -8.17
CA LEU A 33 9.17 -21.69 -7.47
C LEU A 33 8.22 -20.52 -7.79
N ARG A 34 7.89 -20.32 -9.06
CA ARG A 34 6.93 -19.30 -9.49
C ARG A 34 5.55 -19.52 -8.88
N ASN A 35 5.07 -20.76 -8.85
CA ASN A 35 3.77 -21.07 -8.24
C ASN A 35 3.78 -20.77 -6.73
N ARG A 36 4.83 -21.17 -6.02
CA ARG A 36 4.99 -20.85 -4.59
C ARG A 36 5.05 -19.35 -4.33
N ALA A 37 5.73 -18.60 -5.20
CA ALA A 37 5.78 -17.13 -5.10
C ALA A 37 4.38 -16.52 -5.26
N ARG A 38 3.59 -17.01 -6.23
CA ARG A 38 2.20 -16.57 -6.43
C ARG A 38 1.29 -16.92 -5.25
N ASP A 39 1.34 -18.17 -4.77
CA ASP A 39 0.56 -18.61 -3.60
C ASP A 39 0.88 -17.77 -2.37
N TRP A 40 2.16 -17.42 -2.18
CA TRP A 40 2.59 -16.54 -1.12
C TRP A 40 2.00 -15.14 -1.27
N LEU A 41 2.05 -14.55 -2.47
CA LEU A 41 1.47 -13.22 -2.75
C LEU A 41 -0.06 -13.20 -2.53
N GLU A 42 -0.77 -14.25 -2.96
CA GLU A 42 -2.21 -14.40 -2.73
C GLU A 42 -2.51 -14.48 -1.22
N THR A 43 -1.68 -15.21 -0.47
CA THR A 43 -1.80 -15.28 0.99
C THR A 43 -1.55 -13.92 1.65
N GLN A 44 -0.55 -13.16 1.19
CA GLN A 44 -0.29 -11.81 1.70
C GLN A 44 -1.43 -10.84 1.38
N GLU A 45 -1.99 -10.91 0.18
CA GLU A 45 -3.13 -10.07 -0.21
C GLU A 45 -4.35 -10.37 0.66
N LYS A 46 -4.65 -11.65 0.90
CA LYS A 46 -5.71 -12.04 1.82
C LYS A 46 -5.47 -11.50 3.22
N HIS A 47 -4.26 -11.68 3.75
CA HIS A 47 -3.91 -11.18 5.08
C HIS A 47 -4.03 -9.65 5.17
N PHE A 48 -3.65 -8.92 4.11
CA PHE A 48 -3.85 -7.48 4.02
C PHE A 48 -5.33 -7.09 4.06
N HIS A 49 -6.18 -7.78 3.29
CA HIS A 49 -7.62 -7.54 3.28
C HIS A 49 -8.28 -7.86 4.62
N ASP A 50 -7.86 -8.96 5.27
CA ASP A 50 -8.30 -9.32 6.62
C ASP A 50 -7.92 -8.23 7.63
N LYS A 51 -6.70 -7.67 7.53
CA LYS A 51 -6.26 -6.54 8.36
C LYS A 51 -7.05 -5.26 8.09
N ILE A 52 -7.34 -4.91 6.84
CA ILE A 52 -8.19 -3.76 6.48
C ILE A 52 -9.53 -3.86 7.21
N THR A 53 -10.16 -5.04 7.12
CA THR A 53 -11.46 -5.29 7.73
C THR A 53 -11.39 -5.27 9.25
N ALA A 54 -10.39 -5.93 9.84
CA ALA A 54 -10.23 -6.05 11.28
C ALA A 54 -9.89 -4.71 11.95
N LEU A 55 -9.07 -3.88 11.30
CA LEU A 55 -8.70 -2.57 11.83
C LEU A 55 -9.74 -1.49 11.51
N GLY A 56 -10.65 -1.74 10.56
CA GLY A 56 -11.67 -0.80 10.14
C GLY A 56 -11.10 0.34 9.28
N ILE A 57 -10.17 0.01 8.39
CA ILE A 57 -9.54 0.97 7.48
C ILE A 57 -10.56 1.34 6.40
N SER A 58 -10.82 2.62 6.22
CA SER A 58 -11.80 3.10 5.25
C SER A 58 -11.22 3.14 3.83
N GLU A 59 -12.15 3.09 2.87
CA GLU A 59 -11.79 3.05 1.45
C GLU A 59 -11.16 4.36 0.95
N ASP A 60 -11.53 5.51 1.53
CA ASP A 60 -10.96 6.81 1.19
C ASP A 60 -9.48 6.92 1.60
N LEU A 61 -9.09 6.36 2.75
CA LEU A 61 -7.69 6.26 3.17
C LEU A 61 -6.90 5.32 2.24
N LEU A 62 -7.48 4.18 1.86
CA LEU A 62 -6.85 3.24 0.91
C LEU A 62 -6.62 3.84 -0.48
N LYS A 63 -7.44 4.82 -0.87
CA LYS A 63 -7.36 5.54 -2.14
C LYS A 63 -6.53 6.82 -2.06
N MET A 64 -5.88 7.09 -0.93
CA MET A 64 -5.04 8.29 -0.80
C MET A 64 -3.78 8.20 -1.65
N GLU A 65 -3.54 9.26 -2.41
CA GLU A 65 -2.31 9.41 -3.16
C GLU A 65 -1.10 9.44 -2.23
N GLY A 66 -0.12 8.60 -2.51
CA GLY A 66 1.07 8.39 -1.69
C GLY A 66 1.01 7.13 -0.82
N LEU A 67 -0.15 6.48 -0.70
CA LEU A 67 -0.35 5.21 0.01
C LEU A 67 -0.51 4.01 -0.93
N GLU A 68 -0.66 4.20 -2.24
CA GLU A 68 -0.88 3.11 -3.20
C GLU A 68 0.22 2.06 -3.14
N GLY A 69 -0.17 0.80 -3.00
CA GLY A 69 0.76 -0.33 -2.92
C GLY A 69 1.60 -0.38 -1.62
N LYS A 70 1.44 0.57 -0.69
CA LYS A 70 2.19 0.62 0.58
C LYS A 70 1.43 -0.05 1.71
N ARG A 71 1.17 -1.36 1.56
CA ARG A 71 0.37 -2.17 2.51
C ARG A 71 0.85 -2.04 3.96
N ASP A 72 2.15 -2.18 4.19
CA ASP A 72 2.73 -2.11 5.54
C ASP A 72 2.62 -0.71 6.16
N LEU A 73 2.71 0.33 5.33
CA LEU A 73 2.49 1.71 5.77
C LEU A 73 1.04 1.93 6.21
N ILE A 74 0.08 1.52 5.38
CA ILE A 74 -1.35 1.62 5.68
C ILE A 74 -1.69 0.91 6.98
N ILE A 75 -1.16 -0.31 7.17
CA ILE A 75 -1.36 -1.08 8.40
C ILE A 75 -0.77 -0.35 9.60
N ALA A 76 0.46 0.17 9.50
CA ALA A 76 1.12 0.86 10.61
C ALA A 76 0.37 2.13 11.04
N LEU A 77 -0.16 2.88 10.06
CA LEU A 77 -1.01 4.04 10.32
C LEU A 77 -2.31 3.64 11.05
N ALA A 78 -2.98 2.58 10.57
CA ALA A 78 -4.22 2.09 11.18
C ALA A 78 -4.03 1.52 12.59
N GLU A 79 -2.89 0.84 12.85
CA GLU A 79 -2.49 0.40 14.19
C GLU A 79 -2.18 1.60 15.11
N GLY A 80 -1.71 2.71 14.54
CA GLY A 80 -1.54 4.02 15.19
C GLY A 80 -2.84 4.82 15.36
N GLY A 81 -3.99 4.29 14.94
CA GLY A 81 -5.29 4.95 15.06
C GLY A 81 -5.74 5.74 13.84
N ILE A 82 -4.92 5.82 12.78
CA ILE A 82 -5.22 6.56 11.56
C ILE A 82 -5.89 5.61 10.56
N LYS A 83 -7.23 5.63 10.55
CA LYS A 83 -8.04 4.64 9.82
C LYS A 83 -8.85 5.27 8.69
N THR A 84 -9.03 6.58 8.74
CA THR A 84 -9.75 7.37 7.73
C THR A 84 -8.89 8.45 7.09
N ARG A 85 -9.37 9.01 5.98
CA ARG A 85 -8.73 10.19 5.36
C ARG A 85 -8.82 11.41 6.28
N GLU A 86 -9.92 11.55 7.03
CA GLU A 86 -10.07 12.56 8.11
C GLU A 86 -8.98 12.41 9.17
N ASP A 87 -8.75 11.19 9.69
CA ASP A 87 -7.69 10.95 10.67
C ASP A 87 -6.31 11.36 10.13
N LEU A 88 -6.05 11.09 8.84
CA LEU A 88 -4.81 11.49 8.17
C LEU A 88 -4.72 13.01 7.97
N ALA A 89 -5.85 13.67 7.68
CA ALA A 89 -5.92 15.11 7.52
C ALA A 89 -5.62 15.85 8.84
N ASP A 90 -6.07 15.31 9.96
CA ASP A 90 -5.83 15.88 11.29
C ASP A 90 -4.41 15.65 11.81
N LEU A 91 -3.68 14.69 11.24
CA LEU A 91 -2.35 14.30 11.69
C LEU A 91 -1.30 15.39 11.44
N ALA A 92 -0.37 15.57 12.38
CA ALA A 92 0.84 16.37 12.13
C ALA A 92 1.92 15.55 11.40
N THR A 93 2.74 16.23 10.59
CA THR A 93 3.85 15.57 9.86
C THR A 93 4.83 14.84 10.79
N ASP A 94 5.13 15.42 11.95
CA ASP A 94 6.02 14.80 12.95
C ASP A 94 5.38 13.53 13.54
N GLU A 95 4.09 13.57 13.87
CA GLU A 95 3.34 12.40 14.39
C GLU A 95 3.29 11.27 13.35
N PHE A 96 3.09 11.61 12.07
CA PHE A 96 3.19 10.63 10.99
C PHE A 96 4.56 9.96 10.97
N ILE A 97 5.66 10.72 11.09
CA ILE A 97 7.01 10.18 11.03
C ILE A 97 7.33 9.29 12.23
N GLU A 98 6.73 9.57 13.39
CA GLU A 98 6.83 8.70 14.57
C GLU A 98 6.13 7.36 14.34
N LEU A 99 4.91 7.37 13.79
CA LEU A 99 4.13 6.17 13.47
C LEU A 99 4.74 5.38 12.29
N ALA A 100 5.16 6.09 11.25
CA ALA A 100 5.55 5.58 9.95
C ALA A 100 6.87 6.22 9.47
N PRO A 101 8.00 5.85 10.10
CA PRO A 101 9.30 6.45 9.81
C PRO A 101 9.75 6.19 8.38
N LYS A 102 10.64 7.02 7.85
CA LYS A 102 11.12 6.98 6.45
C LYS A 102 11.55 5.59 5.95
N ARG A 103 12.12 4.75 6.82
CA ARG A 103 12.50 3.36 6.48
C ARG A 103 11.32 2.47 6.08
N LEU A 104 10.13 2.79 6.58
CA LEU A 104 8.86 2.10 6.31
C LEU A 104 8.09 2.81 5.20
N SER A 105 7.91 4.13 5.33
CA SER A 105 7.09 4.91 4.39
C SER A 105 7.78 5.15 3.04
N GLY A 106 9.11 5.13 3.01
CA GLY A 106 9.93 5.52 1.86
C GLY A 106 9.89 7.01 1.57
N MET A 107 9.19 7.81 2.37
CA MET A 107 8.89 9.22 2.10
C MET A 107 9.81 10.16 2.87
N SER A 108 10.15 11.27 2.23
CA SER A 108 10.73 12.44 2.86
C SER A 108 9.68 13.22 3.66
N PHE A 109 10.15 14.11 4.53
CA PHE A 109 9.28 14.99 5.31
C PHE A 109 8.31 15.79 4.43
N HIS A 110 8.81 16.36 3.34
CA HIS A 110 8.01 17.16 2.40
C HIS A 110 6.95 16.32 1.67
N GLU A 111 7.25 15.06 1.32
CA GLU A 111 6.27 14.17 0.71
C GLU A 111 5.15 13.82 1.69
N VAL A 112 5.48 13.57 2.96
CA VAL A 112 4.48 13.35 4.02
C VAL A 112 3.64 14.60 4.23
N GLU A 113 4.26 15.76 4.35
CA GLU A 113 3.57 17.05 4.51
C GLU A 113 2.60 17.31 3.35
N SER A 114 3.05 17.11 2.11
CA SER A 114 2.20 17.27 0.92
C SER A 114 1.02 16.31 0.90
N MET A 115 1.22 15.06 1.34
CA MET A 115 0.17 14.05 1.41
C MET A 115 -0.89 14.41 2.46
N ILE A 116 -0.47 14.87 3.64
CA ILE A 116 -1.37 15.34 4.70
C ILE A 116 -2.13 16.59 4.26
N MET A 117 -1.47 17.56 3.62
CA MET A 117 -2.14 18.73 3.04
C MET A 117 -3.19 18.34 2.00
N LYS A 118 -2.90 17.35 1.17
CA LYS A 118 -3.86 16.82 0.20
C LYS A 118 -5.05 16.13 0.87
N ALA A 119 -4.82 15.37 1.95
CA ALA A 119 -5.91 14.79 2.75
C ALA A 119 -6.83 15.90 3.27
N ARG A 120 -6.27 16.99 3.82
CA ARG A 120 -7.03 18.17 4.30
C ARG A 120 -7.84 18.84 3.19
N GLU A 121 -7.23 19.03 2.01
CA GLU A 121 -7.91 19.61 0.85
C GLU A 121 -9.11 18.76 0.43
N LEU A 122 -8.94 17.44 0.36
CA LEU A 122 -10.01 16.52 -0.03
C LEU A 122 -11.14 16.45 1.02
N GLU A 123 -10.83 16.48 2.31
CA GLU A 123 -11.86 16.54 3.36
C GLU A 123 -12.68 17.83 3.28
N HIS A 124 -12.03 19.00 3.09
CA HIS A 124 -12.74 20.28 3.00
C HIS A 124 -13.49 20.49 1.69
N TRP A 125 -13.05 19.86 0.60
CA TRP A 125 -13.70 19.97 -0.71
C TRP A 125 -15.04 19.22 -0.77
N PHE A 126 -15.18 18.12 -0.04
CA PHE A 126 -16.41 17.30 -0.05
C PHE A 126 -17.57 17.87 0.79
N ASP A 127 -17.33 18.88 1.63
CA ASP A 127 -18.38 19.53 2.43
C ASP A 127 -19.20 20.58 1.63
N GLY A 128 -18.88 20.77 0.34
CA GLY A 128 -19.44 21.82 -0.53
C GLY A 128 -20.38 21.36 -1.66
N GLU A 129 -20.57 20.05 -1.89
CA GLU A 129 -21.44 19.55 -2.97
C GLU A 129 -22.68 18.80 -2.45
N THR A 130 -23.51 19.46 -1.62
CA THR A 130 -24.95 19.33 -1.84
C THR A 130 -25.29 20.14 -3.09
N SER A 131 -25.27 19.48 -4.25
CA SER A 131 -25.81 20.05 -5.47
C SER A 131 -27.31 20.32 -5.25
N GLU A 132 -27.64 21.54 -4.87
CA GLU A 132 -28.98 22.09 -4.99
C GLU A 132 -29.36 22.02 -6.47
N ALA A 133 -30.19 21.04 -6.84
CA ALA A 133 -30.80 21.02 -8.16
C ALA A 133 -31.62 22.31 -8.31
N PRO A 134 -31.37 23.16 -9.33
CA PRO A 134 -32.24 24.30 -9.55
C PRO A 134 -33.63 23.78 -9.94
N GLN A 135 -34.60 24.00 -9.05
CA GLN A 135 -36.01 23.98 -9.38
C GLN A 135 -36.29 25.16 -10.32
N ALA A 136 -36.58 24.90 -11.59
CA ALA A 136 -37.48 25.68 -12.44
C ALA A 136 -37.79 24.92 -13.73
#